data_AF-A0A258GXQ0-F1
#
_entry.id   AF-A0A258GXQ0-F1
#
_cell.length_a   1.000
_cell.length_b   1.000
_cell.length_c   1.000
_cell.angle_alpha   90.00
_cell.angle_beta   90.00
_cell.angle_gamma   90.00
#
_symmetry.space_group_name_H-M   'P 1'
#
loop_
_entity.id
_entity.type
_entity.pdbx_description
1 polymer ?
#
loop_
_entity_poly.entity_id
_entity_poly.type
_entity_poly.pdbx_seq_one_letter_code
_entity_poly.pdbx_strand_id
1 'polypeptide(L)'
;MIRTIALLAIGLCAAPAFAQIEQPLPRFEGLEMQLQREEQRQIDQLEQTRQRERDRALIPNSGVSGSDAALRDMQLRREQDRLLQQAEQDRMRQQRERDVITNALPNSRVPATSTSVVRTPEAYALPPAPPGKYYARVDGRFVIVDSTSELVEQVLPVRPSDPTADVPAGPRLMPTVDGGLPLRRVSPASALVIADPGSLALSAAPRGQFYARVDGKIVLVDARTELPVKVVRAG
;
A
#
# COMPACT_ATOMS: atom_id res chain seq x y z
N MET A 1 65.28 -0.05 37.07
CA MET A 1 64.61 -0.42 35.81
C MET A 1 63.57 0.64 35.49
N ILE A 2 63.70 1.26 34.31
CA ILE A 2 62.97 2.42 33.81
C ILE A 2 61.60 1.98 33.27
N ARG A 3 60.53 2.79 33.49
CA ARG A 3 59.37 2.97 32.59
C ARG A 3 58.41 4.02 33.20
N THR A 4 58.47 5.29 32.83
CA THR A 4 57.89 5.98 31.65
C THR A 4 56.36 5.96 31.59
N ILE A 5 55.81 7.16 31.71
CA ILE A 5 54.42 7.62 31.55
C ILE A 5 53.93 7.41 30.11
N ALA A 6 52.66 7.05 29.92
CA ALA A 6 51.89 7.41 28.73
C ALA A 6 50.38 7.45 29.03
N LEU A 7 49.80 8.65 28.88
CA LEU A 7 48.37 8.94 28.76
C LEU A 7 47.79 8.30 27.50
N LEU A 8 46.57 7.75 27.57
CA LEU A 8 45.68 7.75 26.40
C LEU A 8 44.20 7.56 26.80
N ALA A 9 43.48 8.68 26.81
CA ALA A 9 42.03 8.73 26.76
C ALA A 9 41.57 8.52 25.31
N ILE A 10 40.81 7.46 25.01
CA ILE A 10 39.95 7.38 23.82
C ILE A 10 38.66 6.66 24.24
N GLY A 11 37.53 7.26 23.90
CA GLY A 11 36.20 6.85 24.31
C GLY A 11 35.83 5.43 23.86
N LEU A 12 35.03 4.77 24.70
CA LEU A 12 34.16 3.69 24.26
C LEU A 12 33.16 4.28 23.27
N CYS A 13 33.56 4.36 22.00
CA CYS A 13 32.62 4.30 20.90
C CYS A 13 31.87 2.98 21.07
N ALA A 14 30.62 3.06 21.50
CA ALA A 14 29.64 2.05 21.18
C ALA A 14 29.74 1.82 19.67
N ALA A 15 30.28 0.66 19.29
CA ALA A 15 30.23 0.24 17.90
C ALA A 15 28.77 0.38 17.47
N PRO A 16 28.47 1.06 16.34
CA PRO A 16 27.17 0.86 15.75
C PRO A 16 27.19 -0.63 15.43
N ALA A 17 26.35 -1.39 16.14
CA ALA A 17 25.93 -2.69 15.66
C ALA A 17 25.51 -2.42 14.22
N PHE A 18 26.31 -2.88 13.27
CA PHE A 18 25.89 -3.03 11.90
C PHE A 18 24.73 -4.01 12.01
N ALA A 19 23.53 -3.46 12.21
CA ALA A 19 22.31 -4.08 11.78
C ALA A 19 22.62 -4.44 10.33
N GLN A 20 22.90 -5.71 10.11
CA GLN A 20 22.75 -6.33 8.81
C GLN A 20 21.28 -6.10 8.49
N ILE A 21 20.99 -4.92 7.96
CA ILE A 21 19.85 -4.68 7.13
C ILE A 21 20.16 -5.62 5.97
N GLU A 22 19.66 -6.85 6.09
CA GLU A 22 19.27 -7.64 4.94
C GLU A 22 18.48 -6.66 4.09
N GLN A 23 19.15 -6.01 3.14
CA GLN A 23 18.46 -5.29 2.09
C GLN A 23 17.60 -6.38 1.47
N PRO A 24 16.26 -6.33 1.63
CA PRO A 24 15.44 -7.25 0.88
C PRO A 24 15.83 -7.00 -0.58
N LEU A 25 16.28 -8.03 -1.28
CA LEU A 25 16.55 -7.96 -2.71
C LEU A 25 15.41 -7.15 -3.33
N PRO A 26 15.69 -6.17 -4.23
CA PRO A 26 14.67 -5.30 -4.79
C PRO A 26 13.50 -6.17 -5.25
N ARG A 27 12.41 -6.13 -4.48
CA ARG A 27 11.29 -7.03 -4.58
C ARG A 27 10.58 -6.77 -5.91
N PHE A 28 9.91 -7.78 -6.47
CA PHE A 28 9.08 -7.67 -7.67
C PHE A 28 8.06 -6.51 -7.60
N GLU A 29 7.71 -6.06 -6.38
CA GLU A 29 6.96 -4.82 -6.11
C GLU A 29 7.56 -3.57 -6.79
N GLY A 30 8.89 -3.49 -6.92
CA GLY A 30 9.55 -2.39 -7.64
C GLY A 30 9.29 -2.42 -9.14
N LEU A 31 9.19 -3.62 -9.74
CA LEU A 31 8.90 -3.78 -11.17
C LEU A 31 7.42 -3.53 -11.47
N GLU A 32 6.50 -4.04 -10.65
CA GLU A 32 5.06 -3.74 -10.78
C GLU A 32 4.80 -2.24 -10.58
N MET A 33 5.43 -1.62 -9.58
CA MET A 33 5.31 -0.18 -9.35
C MET A 33 5.98 0.65 -10.46
N GLN A 34 7.04 0.12 -11.09
CA GLN A 34 7.64 0.75 -12.26
C GLN A 34 6.70 0.70 -13.47
N LEU A 35 6.14 -0.46 -13.78
CA LEU A 35 5.14 -0.64 -14.84
C LEU A 35 3.94 0.29 -14.64
N GLN A 36 3.40 0.35 -13.43
CA GLN A 36 2.27 1.22 -13.10
C GLN A 36 2.60 2.71 -13.27
N ARG A 37 3.82 3.12 -12.91
CA ARG A 37 4.29 4.50 -13.13
C ARG A 37 4.48 4.80 -14.61
N GLU A 38 4.96 3.84 -15.39
CA GLU A 38 5.12 3.99 -16.83
C GLU A 38 3.75 4.12 -17.52
N GLU A 39 2.77 3.30 -17.14
CA GLU A 39 1.38 3.42 -17.61
C GLU A 39 0.78 4.78 -17.27
N GLN A 40 0.92 5.23 -16.01
CA GLN A 40 0.42 6.55 -15.59
C GLN A 40 1.09 7.68 -16.37
N ARG A 41 2.41 7.61 -16.58
CA ARG A 41 3.13 8.61 -17.38
C ARG A 41 2.62 8.68 -18.81
N GLN A 42 2.29 7.55 -19.42
CA GLN A 42 1.74 7.53 -20.79
C GLN A 42 0.37 8.21 -20.85
N ILE A 43 -0.50 7.95 -19.86
CA ILE A 43 -1.82 8.59 -19.77
C ILE A 43 -1.66 10.09 -19.52
N ASP A 44 -0.83 10.49 -18.57
CA ASP A 44 -0.56 11.89 -18.23
C ASP A 44 -0.02 12.66 -19.45
N GLN A 45 0.88 12.05 -20.23
CA GLN A 45 1.41 12.64 -21.46
C GLN A 45 0.34 12.87 -22.52
N LEU A 46 -0.59 11.91 -22.69
CA LEU A 46 -1.72 12.06 -23.61
C LEU A 46 -2.69 13.14 -23.15
N GLU A 47 -2.98 13.21 -21.85
CA GLU A 47 -3.84 14.25 -21.29
C GLU A 47 -3.21 15.64 -21.43
N GLN A 48 -1.91 15.75 -21.17
CA GLN A 48 -1.17 17.00 -21.34
C GLN A 48 -1.16 17.43 -22.81
N THR A 49 -0.99 16.48 -23.75
CA THR A 49 -1.06 16.75 -25.19
C THR A 49 -2.45 17.24 -25.59
N ARG A 50 -3.50 16.60 -25.07
CA ARG A 50 -4.90 17.02 -25.30
C ARG A 50 -5.18 18.43 -24.76
N GLN A 51 -4.69 18.75 -23.57
CA GLN A 51 -4.83 20.10 -22.98
C GLN A 51 -4.13 21.13 -23.85
N ARG A 52 -2.88 20.87 -24.27
CA ARG A 52 -2.13 21.76 -25.17
C ARG A 52 -2.84 22.01 -26.50
N GLU A 53 -3.45 20.97 -27.11
CA GLU A 53 -4.21 21.12 -28.35
C GLU A 53 -5.51 21.93 -28.13
N ARG A 54 -6.20 21.75 -26.99
CA ARG A 54 -7.38 22.57 -26.65
C ARG A 54 -7.01 24.02 -26.42
N ASP A 55 -5.94 24.28 -25.67
CA ASP A 55 -5.47 25.64 -25.41
C ASP A 55 -5.07 26.32 -26.72
N ARG A 56 -4.40 25.61 -27.63
CA ARG A 56 -4.05 26.12 -28.96
C ARG A 56 -5.29 26.45 -29.81
N ALA A 57 -6.35 25.64 -29.73
CA ALA A 57 -7.60 25.89 -30.43
C ALA A 57 -8.40 27.08 -29.86
N LEU A 58 -8.21 27.42 -28.58
CA LEU A 58 -8.86 28.56 -27.91
C LEU A 58 -8.18 29.90 -28.21
N ILE A 59 -6.94 29.90 -28.75
CA ILE A 59 -6.23 31.12 -29.11
C ILE A 59 -6.89 31.76 -30.35
N PRO A 60 -7.33 33.02 -30.28
CA PRO A 60 -7.86 33.75 -31.44
C PRO A 60 -6.81 33.85 -32.56
N ASN A 61 -7.23 33.65 -33.81
CA ASN A 61 -6.35 33.68 -35.00
C ASN A 61 -5.21 32.63 -35.00
N SER A 62 -5.36 31.51 -34.28
CA SER A 62 -4.37 30.42 -34.25
C SER A 62 -4.18 29.69 -35.59
N GLY A 63 -5.06 29.94 -36.57
CA GLY A 63 -5.07 29.24 -37.86
C GLY A 63 -5.54 27.78 -37.78
N VAL A 64 -6.01 27.33 -36.61
CA VAL A 64 -6.53 25.97 -36.40
C VAL A 64 -8.03 25.95 -36.71
N SER A 65 -8.43 25.12 -37.68
CA SER A 65 -9.86 24.90 -37.96
C SER A 65 -10.51 24.14 -36.81
N GLY A 66 -11.73 24.53 -36.42
CA GLY A 66 -12.49 23.84 -35.39
C GLY A 66 -12.78 22.36 -35.72
N SER A 67 -12.90 22.03 -37.02
CA SER A 67 -13.02 20.64 -37.49
C SER A 67 -11.76 19.83 -37.22
N ASP A 68 -10.59 20.40 -37.48
CA ASP A 68 -9.32 19.71 -37.33
C ASP A 68 -9.00 19.50 -35.85
N ALA A 69 -9.29 20.50 -35.00
CA ALA A 69 -9.18 20.38 -33.55
C ALA A 69 -10.09 19.26 -32.99
N ALA A 70 -11.34 19.17 -33.48
CA ALA A 70 -12.28 18.13 -33.06
C ALA A 70 -11.84 16.73 -33.52
N LEU A 71 -11.32 16.60 -34.74
CA LEU A 71 -10.77 15.33 -35.24
C LEU A 71 -9.56 14.87 -34.41
N ARG A 72 -8.68 15.81 -34.03
CA ARG A 72 -7.52 15.53 -33.19
C ARG A 72 -7.90 15.11 -31.77
N ASP A 73 -8.85 15.80 -31.12
CA ASP A 73 -9.37 15.39 -29.79
C ASP A 73 -9.99 13.99 -29.87
N MET A 74 -10.73 13.67 -30.95
CA MET A 74 -11.29 12.33 -31.16
C MET A 74 -10.21 11.25 -31.39
N GLN A 75 -9.12 11.57 -32.07
CA GLN A 75 -7.99 10.64 -32.24
C GLN A 75 -7.30 10.38 -30.90
N LEU A 76 -6.99 11.43 -30.14
CA LEU A 76 -6.37 11.32 -28.81
C LEU A 76 -7.24 10.52 -27.83
N ARG A 77 -8.57 10.70 -27.86
CA ARG A 77 -9.48 9.86 -27.06
C ARG A 77 -9.43 8.39 -27.46
N ARG A 78 -9.43 8.09 -28.77
CA ARG A 78 -9.33 6.71 -29.25
C ARG A 78 -8.00 6.06 -28.85
N GLU A 79 -6.92 6.82 -28.84
CA GLU A 79 -5.62 6.34 -28.36
C GLU A 79 -5.63 6.07 -26.86
N GLN A 80 -6.19 6.98 -26.05
CA GLN A 80 -6.37 6.79 -24.61
C GLN A 80 -7.20 5.53 -24.31
N ASP A 81 -8.35 5.36 -24.96
CA ASP A 81 -9.24 4.22 -24.77
C ASP A 81 -8.54 2.89 -25.12
N ARG A 82 -7.74 2.88 -26.21
CA ARG A 82 -6.96 1.71 -26.61
C ARG A 82 -5.93 1.32 -25.55
N LEU A 83 -5.20 2.29 -25.01
CA LEU A 83 -4.21 2.02 -23.95
C LEU A 83 -4.86 1.47 -22.69
N LEU A 84 -6.00 2.04 -22.28
CA LEU A 84 -6.74 1.56 -21.11
C LEU A 84 -7.26 0.13 -21.32
N GLN A 85 -7.83 -0.16 -22.49
CA GLN A 85 -8.29 -1.50 -22.84
C GLN A 85 -7.15 -2.51 -22.88
N GLN A 86 -5.99 -2.13 -23.42
CA GLN A 86 -4.83 -3.00 -23.46
C GLN A 86 -4.33 -3.31 -22.04
N ALA A 87 -4.16 -2.30 -21.19
CA ALA A 87 -3.73 -2.48 -19.80
C ALA A 87 -4.73 -3.34 -18.99
N GLU A 88 -6.03 -3.24 -19.26
CA GLU A 88 -7.04 -4.11 -18.66
C GLU A 88 -6.93 -5.56 -19.17
N GLN A 89 -6.73 -5.76 -20.47
CA GLN A 89 -6.52 -7.09 -21.04
C GLN A 89 -5.26 -7.76 -20.50
N ASP A 90 -4.17 -7.01 -20.35
CA ASP A 90 -2.92 -7.52 -19.80
C ASP A 90 -3.09 -7.94 -18.33
N ARG A 91 -3.76 -7.11 -17.51
CA ARG A 91 -4.12 -7.48 -16.13
C ARG A 91 -4.99 -8.74 -16.09
N MET A 92 -5.99 -8.84 -16.96
CA MET A 92 -6.86 -10.01 -17.06
C MET A 92 -6.10 -11.27 -17.49
N ARG A 93 -5.12 -11.14 -18.38
CA ARG A 93 -4.27 -12.27 -18.81
C ARG A 93 -3.40 -12.75 -17.64
N GLN A 94 -2.71 -11.82 -16.97
CA GLN A 94 -1.87 -12.15 -15.80
C GLN A 94 -2.68 -12.80 -14.68
N GLN A 95 -3.88 -12.28 -14.41
CA GLN A 95 -4.77 -12.88 -13.41
C GLN A 95 -5.15 -14.31 -13.79
N ARG A 96 -5.53 -14.56 -15.05
CA ARG A 96 -5.84 -15.91 -15.53
C ARG A 96 -4.65 -16.85 -15.39
N GLU A 97 -3.44 -16.41 -15.73
CA GLU A 97 -2.23 -17.22 -15.56
C GLU A 97 -2.00 -17.58 -14.09
N ARG A 98 -2.12 -16.60 -13.18
CA ARG A 98 -2.03 -16.82 -11.72
C ARG A 98 -3.09 -17.79 -11.21
N ASP A 99 -4.33 -17.67 -11.71
CA ASP A 99 -5.44 -18.53 -11.34
C ASP A 99 -5.22 -19.97 -11.83
N VAL A 100 -4.73 -20.16 -13.07
CA VAL A 100 -4.40 -21.49 -13.61
C VAL A 100 -3.32 -22.17 -12.79
N ILE A 101 -2.23 -21.44 -12.45
CA ILE A 101 -1.16 -21.97 -11.60
C ILE A 101 -1.72 -22.36 -10.24
N THR A 102 -2.50 -21.48 -9.61
CA THR A 102 -3.09 -21.74 -8.29
C THR A 102 -4.01 -22.96 -8.29
N ASN A 103 -4.85 -23.10 -9.31
CA ASN A 103 -5.78 -24.23 -9.45
C ASN A 103 -5.06 -25.54 -9.79
N ALA A 104 -3.84 -25.50 -10.32
CA ALA A 104 -3.02 -26.67 -10.58
C ALA A 104 -2.28 -27.19 -9.32
N LEU A 105 -2.10 -26.35 -8.29
CA LEU A 105 -1.36 -26.69 -7.08
C LEU A 105 -1.85 -27.97 -6.37
N PRO A 106 -3.15 -28.24 -6.20
CA PRO A 106 -3.64 -29.46 -5.55
C PRO A 106 -3.25 -30.76 -6.28
N ASN A 107 -2.95 -30.69 -7.57
CA ASN A 107 -2.50 -31.84 -8.35
C ASN A 107 -0.96 -31.98 -8.35
N SER A 108 -0.24 -31.10 -7.65
CA SER A 108 1.21 -31.17 -7.55
C SER A 108 1.63 -32.15 -6.44
N ARG A 109 2.75 -32.84 -6.69
CA ARG A 109 3.42 -33.68 -5.70
C ARG A 109 4.62 -32.95 -5.15
N VAL A 110 4.70 -32.89 -3.83
CA VAL A 110 5.86 -32.37 -3.12
C VAL A 110 6.41 -33.50 -2.27
N PRO A 111 7.66 -33.93 -2.47
CA PRO A 111 8.26 -34.93 -1.60
C PRO A 111 8.65 -34.34 -0.24
N ALA A 112 8.62 -35.15 0.81
CA ALA A 112 9.02 -34.71 2.16
C ALA A 112 10.52 -34.33 2.26
N THR A 113 11.32 -34.79 1.31
CA THR A 113 12.74 -34.46 1.17
C THR A 113 13.00 -33.17 0.39
N SER A 114 11.95 -32.57 -0.19
CA SER A 114 12.07 -31.37 -1.00
C SER A 114 12.53 -30.15 -0.17
N THR A 115 13.26 -29.25 -0.83
CA THR A 115 13.64 -27.95 -0.26
C THR A 115 12.44 -27.02 -0.07
N SER A 116 11.32 -27.30 -0.76
CA SER A 116 10.06 -26.57 -0.59
C SER A 116 9.37 -26.86 0.75
N VAL A 117 9.78 -27.89 1.50
CA VAL A 117 9.16 -28.22 2.78
C VAL A 117 9.51 -27.18 3.85
N VAL A 118 8.48 -26.65 4.48
CA VAL A 118 8.59 -25.66 5.57
C VAL A 118 8.83 -26.40 6.87
N ARG A 119 10.08 -26.40 7.33
CA ARG A 119 10.49 -27.07 8.59
C ARG A 119 10.16 -26.25 9.84
N THR A 120 10.09 -24.93 9.71
CA THR A 120 9.85 -23.98 10.80
C THR A 120 8.57 -23.18 10.53
N PRO A 121 7.37 -23.75 10.74
CA PRO A 121 6.10 -23.07 10.48
C PRO A 121 5.89 -21.83 11.38
N GLU A 122 6.46 -21.84 12.58
CA GLU A 122 6.37 -20.74 13.55
C GLU A 122 7.00 -19.44 13.04
N ALA A 123 8.08 -19.55 12.25
CA ALA A 123 8.75 -18.40 11.64
C ALA A 123 7.85 -17.64 10.64
N TYR A 124 6.79 -18.29 10.16
CA TYR A 124 5.83 -17.74 9.20
C TYR A 124 4.45 -17.51 9.82
N ALA A 125 4.32 -17.57 11.15
CA ALA A 125 3.05 -17.47 11.86
C ALA A 125 1.97 -18.43 11.33
N LEU A 126 2.40 -19.60 10.84
CA LEU A 126 1.52 -20.68 10.41
C LEU A 126 1.04 -21.46 11.63
N PRO A 127 -0.23 -21.91 11.66
CA PRO A 127 -0.70 -22.80 12.71
C PRO A 127 0.08 -24.13 12.68
N PRO A 128 0.06 -24.91 13.78
CA PRO A 128 0.68 -26.24 13.78
C PRO A 128 0.05 -27.13 12.70
N ALA A 129 0.88 -27.90 12.00
CA ALA A 129 0.42 -28.76 10.93
C ALA A 129 -0.53 -29.86 11.46
N PRO A 130 -1.62 -30.19 10.74
CA PRO A 130 -2.46 -31.33 11.09
C PRO A 130 -1.66 -32.64 11.14
N PRO A 131 -2.06 -33.63 11.95
CA PRO A 131 -1.35 -34.90 12.05
C PRO A 131 -1.30 -35.62 10.70
N GLY A 132 -0.12 -36.14 10.35
CA GLY A 132 0.11 -36.80 9.06
C GLY A 132 0.24 -35.83 7.87
N LYS A 133 0.38 -34.53 8.12
CA LYS A 133 0.55 -33.52 7.06
C LYS A 133 1.74 -32.61 7.35
N TYR A 134 2.24 -31.95 6.33
CA TYR A 134 3.30 -30.96 6.47
C TYR A 134 3.07 -29.75 5.56
N TYR A 135 3.72 -28.64 5.89
CA TYR A 135 3.68 -27.44 5.08
C TYR A 135 4.76 -27.47 4.01
N ALA A 136 4.40 -27.07 2.80
CA ALA A 136 5.35 -26.78 1.75
C ALA A 136 5.09 -25.40 1.16
N ARG A 137 6.11 -24.84 0.51
CA ARG A 137 6.04 -23.59 -0.22
C ARG A 137 6.25 -23.87 -1.70
N VAL A 138 5.20 -23.68 -2.48
CA VAL A 138 5.18 -23.90 -3.93
C VAL A 138 4.78 -22.60 -4.59
N ASP A 139 5.58 -22.11 -5.53
CA ASP A 139 5.35 -20.86 -6.28
C ASP A 139 4.95 -19.67 -5.39
N GLY A 140 5.65 -19.54 -4.26
CA GLY A 140 5.45 -18.44 -3.32
C GLY A 140 4.25 -18.57 -2.38
N ARG A 141 3.46 -19.65 -2.47
CA ARG A 141 2.29 -19.93 -1.61
C ARG A 141 2.56 -21.06 -0.64
N PHE A 142 1.97 -20.96 0.56
CA PHE A 142 1.95 -22.05 1.51
C PHE A 142 0.86 -23.05 1.17
N VAL A 143 1.20 -24.33 1.18
CA VAL A 143 0.31 -25.44 0.90
C VAL A 143 0.46 -26.51 1.98
N ILE A 144 -0.63 -27.25 2.23
CA ILE A 144 -0.63 -28.45 3.09
C ILE A 144 -0.53 -29.67 2.19
N VAL A 145 0.44 -30.51 2.50
CA VAL A 145 0.74 -31.76 1.79
C VAL A 145 0.48 -32.93 2.73
N ASP A 146 -0.18 -33.97 2.23
CA ASP A 146 -0.29 -35.23 2.96
C ASP A 146 1.05 -35.96 2.97
N SER A 147 1.50 -36.38 4.16
CA SER A 147 2.78 -37.08 4.33
C SER A 147 2.81 -38.47 3.69
N THR A 148 1.65 -39.08 3.46
CA THR A 148 1.57 -40.44 2.90
C THR A 148 1.55 -40.42 1.38
N SER A 149 0.69 -39.59 0.79
CA SER A 149 0.52 -39.50 -0.66
C SER A 149 1.43 -38.48 -1.34
N GLU A 150 2.06 -37.59 -0.56
CA GLU A 150 2.89 -36.46 -1.04
C GLU A 150 2.12 -35.48 -1.94
N LEU A 151 0.78 -35.51 -1.91
CA LEU A 151 -0.09 -34.64 -2.70
C LEU A 151 -0.50 -33.41 -1.90
N VAL A 152 -0.59 -32.28 -2.61
CA VAL A 152 -1.13 -31.04 -2.05
C VAL A 152 -2.64 -31.18 -1.87
N GLU A 153 -3.10 -31.16 -0.62
CA GLU A 153 -4.54 -31.23 -0.32
C GLU A 153 -5.18 -29.85 -0.24
N GLN A 154 -4.44 -28.85 0.24
CA GLN A 154 -5.00 -27.53 0.50
C GLN A 154 -3.98 -26.43 0.26
N VAL A 155 -4.38 -25.42 -0.49
CA VAL A 155 -3.63 -24.17 -0.65
C VAL A 155 -4.08 -23.20 0.44
N LEU A 156 -3.14 -22.66 1.22
CA LEU A 156 -3.47 -21.67 2.24
C LEU A 156 -3.77 -20.30 1.58
N PRO A 157 -4.69 -19.52 2.18
CA PRO A 157 -4.90 -18.14 1.75
C PRO A 157 -3.63 -17.34 2.01
N VAL A 158 -3.28 -16.48 1.06
CA VAL A 158 -2.08 -15.66 1.15
C VAL A 158 -2.27 -14.60 2.23
N ARG A 159 -1.30 -14.49 3.14
CA ARG A 159 -1.29 -13.49 4.20
C ARG A 159 -0.28 -12.38 3.89
N PRO A 160 -0.52 -11.13 4.33
CA PRO A 160 0.43 -10.03 4.15
C PRO A 160 1.80 -10.27 4.79
N SER A 161 1.87 -11.17 5.77
CA SER A 161 3.09 -11.59 6.46
C SER A 161 3.92 -12.62 5.68
N ASP A 162 3.41 -13.16 4.57
CA ASP A 162 4.08 -14.20 3.81
C ASP A 162 5.24 -13.57 3.00
N PRO A 163 6.48 -14.09 3.12
CA PRO A 163 7.67 -13.43 2.58
C PRO A 163 7.80 -13.40 1.05
N THR A 164 6.87 -14.02 0.29
CA THR A 164 6.73 -13.91 -1.18
C THR A 164 5.27 -13.76 -1.60
N ALA A 165 4.41 -13.23 -0.73
CA ALA A 165 3.12 -12.76 -1.20
C ALA A 165 3.34 -11.54 -2.11
N ASP A 166 3.68 -11.77 -3.38
CA ASP A 166 3.48 -10.81 -4.47
C ASP A 166 1.96 -10.72 -4.75
N VAL A 167 1.20 -10.43 -3.70
CA VAL A 167 -0.16 -9.97 -3.80
C VAL A 167 -0.02 -8.47 -3.99
N PRO A 168 -0.32 -7.90 -5.17
CA PRO A 168 -0.44 -6.46 -5.28
C PRO A 168 -1.38 -6.06 -4.15
N ALA A 169 -0.93 -5.18 -3.25
CA ALA A 169 -1.74 -4.72 -2.14
C ALA A 169 -3.11 -4.39 -2.71
N GLY A 170 -4.10 -5.26 -2.43
CA GLY A 170 -5.44 -5.12 -2.99
C GLY A 170 -5.87 -3.67 -2.77
N PRO A 171 -6.57 -3.07 -3.74
CA PRO A 171 -6.67 -1.61 -3.92
C PRO A 171 -6.65 -0.97 -2.56
N ARG A 172 -5.53 -0.32 -2.23
CA ARG A 172 -5.22 0.19 -0.88
C ARG A 172 -6.53 0.70 -0.34
N LEU A 173 -7.15 -0.04 0.59
CA LEU A 173 -8.40 0.42 1.16
C LEU A 173 -8.00 1.78 1.70
N MET A 174 -8.48 2.85 1.05
CA MET A 174 -8.42 4.17 1.66
C MET A 174 -8.89 3.92 3.06
N PRO A 175 -8.13 4.34 4.10
CA PRO A 175 -8.50 4.07 5.47
C PRO A 175 -9.97 4.43 5.56
N THR A 176 -10.79 3.39 5.58
CA THR A 176 -12.22 3.58 5.62
C THR A 176 -12.32 3.92 7.07
N VAL A 177 -12.35 5.23 7.32
CA VAL A 177 -12.55 5.79 8.64
C VAL A 177 -13.98 5.39 8.96
N ASP A 178 -14.13 4.13 9.37
CA ASP A 178 -15.26 3.62 10.12
C ASP A 178 -15.30 4.50 11.36
N GLY A 179 -16.03 5.62 11.22
CA GLY A 179 -16.07 6.66 12.25
C GLY A 179 -16.00 8.12 11.80
N GLY A 180 -16.19 8.48 10.52
CA GLY A 180 -16.70 9.81 10.13
C GLY A 180 -16.00 11.05 10.71
N LEU A 181 -14.68 10.99 10.92
CA LEU A 181 -13.87 12.12 11.36
C LEU A 181 -13.45 12.95 10.13
N PRO A 182 -13.77 14.26 10.08
CA PRO A 182 -13.33 15.10 8.98
C PRO A 182 -11.80 15.27 9.03
N LEU A 183 -11.08 14.94 7.96
CA LEU A 183 -9.61 14.96 7.88
C LEU A 183 -8.99 16.38 7.89
N ARG A 184 -9.75 17.40 8.29
CA ARG A 184 -9.30 18.79 8.33
C ARG A 184 -8.47 19.03 9.58
N ARG A 185 -7.23 19.47 9.40
CA ARG A 185 -6.39 19.98 10.49
C ARG A 185 -7.00 21.25 11.06
N VAL A 186 -7.15 21.30 12.38
CA VAL A 186 -7.66 22.49 13.09
C VAL A 186 -6.57 22.92 14.05
N SER A 187 -6.08 24.14 13.90
CA SER A 187 -5.13 24.71 14.85
C SER A 187 -5.85 25.21 16.11
N PRO A 188 -5.18 25.26 17.28
CA PRO A 188 -5.78 25.78 18.51
C PRO A 188 -6.21 27.24 18.44
N ALA A 189 -5.65 28.01 17.49
CA ALA A 189 -5.99 29.41 17.23
C ALA A 189 -7.07 29.58 16.14
N SER A 190 -7.65 28.48 15.66
CA SER A 190 -8.65 28.51 14.59
C SER A 190 -10.00 29.03 15.11
N ALA A 191 -10.71 29.80 14.28
CA ALA A 191 -12.08 30.23 14.55
C ALA A 191 -13.09 29.05 14.66
N LEU A 192 -12.67 27.85 14.29
CA LEU A 192 -13.45 26.62 14.42
C LEU A 192 -13.43 26.04 15.84
N VAL A 193 -12.53 26.52 16.71
CA VAL A 193 -12.41 26.06 18.10
C VAL A 193 -13.58 26.56 18.93
N ILE A 194 -14.20 25.65 19.67
CA ILE A 194 -15.28 25.95 20.61
C ILE A 194 -14.63 26.39 21.92
N ALA A 195 -14.65 27.70 22.17
CA ALA A 195 -14.09 28.30 23.39
C ALA A 195 -14.87 27.89 24.66
N ASP A 196 -16.20 27.79 24.55
CA ASP A 196 -17.10 27.50 25.68
C ASP A 196 -17.84 26.16 25.49
N PRO A 197 -17.20 25.01 25.76
CA PRO A 197 -17.84 23.68 25.61
C PRO A 197 -19.04 23.49 26.55
N GLY A 198 -19.06 24.17 27.70
CA GLY A 198 -20.18 24.12 28.66
C GLY A 198 -21.48 24.69 28.10
N SER A 199 -21.42 25.64 27.14
CA SER A 199 -22.61 26.18 26.47
C SER A 199 -23.32 25.15 25.58
N LEU A 200 -22.63 24.06 25.23
CA LEU A 200 -23.11 22.98 24.36
C LEU A 200 -23.32 21.66 25.14
N ALA A 201 -23.41 21.73 26.47
CA ALA A 201 -23.51 20.57 27.37
C ALA A 201 -22.40 19.52 27.15
N LEU A 202 -21.23 19.94 26.66
CA LEU A 202 -20.09 19.07 26.47
C LEU A 202 -19.28 18.96 27.76
N SER A 203 -18.75 17.77 28.03
CA SER A 203 -17.78 17.57 29.12
C SER A 203 -16.51 18.39 28.88
N ALA A 204 -15.77 18.69 29.95
CA ALA A 204 -14.49 19.37 29.83
C ALA A 204 -13.52 18.56 28.94
N ALA A 205 -12.81 19.24 28.05
CA ALA A 205 -11.85 18.59 27.17
C ALA A 205 -10.69 17.97 27.98
N PRO A 206 -10.24 16.75 27.64
CA PRO A 206 -9.04 16.16 28.23
C PRO A 206 -7.80 17.05 28.02
N ARG A 207 -6.83 17.00 28.95
CA ARG A 207 -5.60 17.79 28.85
C ARG A 207 -4.89 17.56 27.51
N GLY A 208 -4.62 18.65 26.80
CA GLY A 208 -3.96 18.62 25.48
C GLY A 208 -4.91 18.39 24.30
N GLN A 209 -6.23 18.46 24.52
CA GLN A 209 -7.24 18.37 23.47
C GLN A 209 -8.20 19.55 23.55
N PHE A 210 -8.85 19.88 22.44
CA PHE A 210 -9.87 20.93 22.37
C PHE A 210 -11.02 20.50 21.45
N TYR A 211 -12.19 21.11 21.64
CA TYR A 211 -13.34 20.88 20.77
C TYR A 211 -13.31 21.85 19.59
N ALA A 212 -13.60 21.34 18.40
CA ALA A 212 -13.75 22.15 17.19
C ALA A 212 -15.02 21.76 16.43
N ARG A 213 -15.58 22.72 15.70
CA ARG A 213 -16.71 22.47 14.79
C ARG A 213 -16.18 22.30 13.37
N VAL A 214 -16.31 21.11 12.83
CA VAL A 214 -15.86 20.79 11.47
C VAL A 214 -17.00 20.13 10.72
N ASP A 215 -17.37 20.70 9.58
CA ASP A 215 -18.45 20.24 8.69
C ASP A 215 -19.78 19.98 9.43
N GLY A 216 -20.13 20.91 10.33
CA GLY A 216 -21.36 20.86 11.11
C GLY A 216 -21.34 19.93 12.32
N LYS A 217 -20.29 19.11 12.50
CA LYS A 217 -20.10 18.19 13.63
C LYS A 217 -19.13 18.77 14.65
N ILE A 218 -19.30 18.38 15.92
CA ILE A 218 -18.36 18.72 16.99
C ILE A 218 -17.35 17.57 17.08
N VAL A 219 -16.07 17.90 17.04
CA VAL A 219 -14.97 16.93 17.09
C VAL A 219 -13.99 17.33 18.18
N LEU A 220 -13.38 16.32 18.81
CA LEU A 220 -12.29 16.46 19.76
C LEU A 220 -10.98 16.36 18.98
N VAL A 221 -10.13 17.39 19.07
CA VAL A 221 -8.89 17.54 18.32
C VAL A 221 -7.72 17.49 19.29
N ASP A 222 -6.65 16.79 18.91
CA ASP A 222 -5.39 16.78 19.67
C ASP A 222 -4.57 18.03 19.34
N ALA A 223 -4.19 18.79 20.37
CA ALA A 223 -3.45 20.05 20.22
C ALA A 223 -2.03 19.88 19.68
N ARG A 224 -1.44 18.69 19.77
CA ARG A 224 -0.09 18.43 19.24
C ARG A 224 -0.10 18.06 17.77
N THR A 225 -1.08 17.27 17.36
CA THR A 225 -1.16 16.75 15.98
C THR A 225 -2.09 17.55 15.10
N GLU A 226 -2.94 18.41 15.71
CA GLU A 226 -4.00 19.19 15.07
C GLU A 226 -5.03 18.31 14.33
N LEU A 227 -5.07 17.02 14.67
CA LEU A 227 -5.93 16.04 14.03
C LEU A 227 -7.13 15.71 14.92
N PRO A 228 -8.32 15.56 14.32
CA PRO A 228 -9.51 15.14 15.05
C PRO A 228 -9.38 13.68 15.47
N VAL A 229 -9.58 13.44 16.76
CA VAL A 229 -9.46 12.14 17.43
C VAL A 229 -10.83 11.47 17.56
N LYS A 230 -11.90 12.24 17.76
CA LYS A 230 -13.25 11.70 18.00
C LYS A 230 -14.37 12.68 17.65
N VAL A 231 -15.48 12.19 17.08
CA VAL A 231 -16.71 12.98 16.90
C VAL A 231 -17.52 12.91 18.18
N VAL A 232 -17.97 14.06 18.68
CA VAL A 232 -18.80 14.18 19.87
C VAL A 232 -20.15 14.73 19.45
N ARG A 233 -21.23 14.09 19.90
CA ARG A 233 -22.59 14.64 19.76
C ARG A 233 -22.86 15.54 20.96
N ALA A 234 -23.30 16.77 20.72
CA ALA A 234 -23.94 17.57 21.76
C ALA A 234 -25.24 16.85 22.16
N GLY A 235 -25.46 16.74 23.47
CA GLY A 235 -26.71 16.22 24.05
C GLY A 235 -27.80 17.28 24.04
#